data_AF-A0A8B9UNJ4-F1
#
_entry.id   AF-A0A8B9UNJ4-F1
#
_cell.length_a   1.000
_cell.length_b   1.000
_cell.length_c   1.000
_cell.angle_alpha   90.00
_cell.angle_beta   90.00
_cell.angle_gamma   90.00
#
_symmetry.space_group_name_H-M   'P 1'
#
loop_
_entity.id
_entity.type
_entity.pdbx_description
1 polymer ?
#
loop_
_entity_poly.entity_id
_entity_poly.type
_entity_poly.pdbx_seq_one_letter_code
_entity_poly.pdbx_strand_id
1 'polypeptide(L)'
;MAAWAALLLGVLLATHRPGGAALLEANGNLSCRCAKTTAAFIHPSKYESVEVRPVGSSCRRLEVVIKLKSLERVCVDPNAPWVKKLLQDLPKLRKKAAPP
;
A
#
# COMPACT_ATOMS: atom_id res chain seq x y z
N MET A 1 -41.59 27.18 19.61
CA MET A 1 -40.73 26.10 20.17
C MET A 1 -40.46 24.96 19.18
N ALA A 2 -41.39 24.56 18.31
CA ALA A 2 -41.16 23.46 17.35
C ALA A 2 -40.17 23.75 16.20
N ALA A 3 -40.02 25.02 15.79
CA ALA A 3 -39.13 25.40 14.68
C ALA A 3 -37.64 25.14 14.97
N TRP A 4 -37.23 25.26 16.24
CA TRP A 4 -35.84 25.04 16.65
C TRP A 4 -35.47 23.55 16.64
N ALA A 5 -36.41 22.67 16.96
CA ALA A 5 -36.20 21.22 16.87
C ALA A 5 -35.93 20.78 15.42
N ALA A 6 -36.65 21.35 14.45
CA ALA A 6 -36.46 21.06 13.04
C ALA A 6 -35.09 21.56 12.52
N LEU A 7 -34.65 22.73 12.97
CA LEU A 7 -33.33 23.30 12.62
C LEU A 7 -32.18 22.47 13.19
N LEU A 8 -32.28 22.03 14.44
CA LEU A 8 -31.26 21.17 15.08
C LEU A 8 -31.18 19.80 14.41
N LEU A 9 -32.31 19.22 14.00
CA LEU A 9 -32.34 17.95 13.26
C LEU A 9 -31.70 18.10 11.87
N GLY A 10 -31.96 19.19 11.16
CA GLY A 10 -31.37 19.47 9.85
C GLY A 10 -29.83 19.63 9.89
N VAL A 11 -29.30 20.27 10.94
CA VAL A 11 -27.85 20.43 11.14
C VAL A 11 -27.18 19.08 11.41
N LEU A 12 -27.80 18.20 12.19
CA LEU A 12 -27.23 16.88 12.53
C LEU A 12 -27.12 15.95 11.32
N LEU A 13 -28.02 16.06 10.34
CA LEU A 13 -27.91 15.32 9.08
C LEU A 13 -26.82 15.89 8.15
N ALA A 14 -26.57 17.19 8.17
CA ALA A 14 -25.52 17.81 7.35
C ALA A 14 -24.09 17.51 7.87
N THR A 15 -23.93 17.20 9.16
CA THR A 15 -22.66 16.76 9.75
C THR A 15 -22.34 15.29 9.48
N HIS A 16 -23.34 14.46 9.18
CA HIS A 16 -23.11 13.12 8.64
C HIS A 16 -22.74 13.24 7.16
N ARG A 17 -21.53 13.72 6.88
CA ARG A 17 -20.87 13.36 5.63
C ARG A 17 -20.55 11.87 5.75
N PRO A 18 -21.18 10.96 4.99
CA PRO A 18 -20.53 9.70 4.72
C PRO A 18 -19.23 10.08 4.03
N GLY A 19 -18.13 10.05 4.79
CA GLY A 19 -16.81 10.31 4.26
C GLY A 19 -16.68 9.48 3.00
N GLY A 20 -16.59 10.15 1.86
CA GLY A 20 -16.43 9.51 0.57
C GLY A 20 -15.35 8.47 0.74
N ALA A 21 -15.74 7.21 0.63
CA ALA A 21 -14.84 6.09 0.74
C ALA A 21 -13.78 6.26 -0.35
N ALA A 22 -12.65 6.84 0.01
CA ALA A 22 -11.43 6.80 -0.77
C ALA A 22 -10.92 5.36 -0.75
N LEU A 23 -11.59 4.47 -1.47
CA LEU A 23 -11.12 3.12 -1.79
C LEU A 23 -12.01 2.42 -2.84
N LEU A 24 -12.36 3.11 -3.93
CA LEU A 24 -12.62 2.38 -5.16
C LEU A 24 -11.26 2.00 -5.73
N GLU A 25 -10.84 0.76 -5.45
CA GLU A 25 -10.01 -0.14 -6.28
C GLU A 25 -9.72 -1.40 -5.43
N ALA A 26 -10.77 -2.02 -4.89
CA ALA A 26 -10.72 -3.36 -4.31
C ALA A 26 -11.52 -4.31 -5.21
N ASN A 27 -11.32 -4.24 -6.52
CA ASN A 27 -11.86 -5.24 -7.42
C ASN A 27 -10.76 -6.23 -7.80
N GLY A 28 -10.89 -7.45 -7.28
CA GLY A 28 -10.21 -8.61 -7.83
C GLY A 28 -8.87 -8.97 -7.18
N ASN A 29 -8.86 -9.46 -5.95
CA ASN A 29 -7.94 -10.55 -5.64
C ASN A 29 -8.30 -11.31 -4.38
N LEU A 30 -8.51 -12.62 -4.54
CA LEU A 30 -8.44 -13.54 -3.42
C LEU A 30 -7.04 -13.41 -2.77
N SER A 31 -6.96 -13.41 -1.44
CA SER A 31 -5.76 -13.64 -0.61
C SER A 31 -4.44 -12.86 -0.83
N CYS A 32 -4.43 -11.72 -1.53
CA CYS A 32 -3.23 -10.86 -1.57
C CYS A 32 -2.86 -10.33 -0.17
N ARG A 33 -1.56 -10.20 0.13
CA ARG A 33 -1.07 -9.72 1.44
C ARG A 33 -1.12 -8.19 1.57
N CYS A 34 -1.03 -7.49 0.45
CA CYS A 34 -1.03 -6.04 0.37
C CYS A 34 -2.44 -5.52 0.07
N ALA A 35 -3.09 -4.94 1.08
CA ALA A 35 -4.36 -4.23 0.89
C ALA A 35 -4.18 -2.88 0.18
N LYS A 36 -3.06 -2.19 0.44
CA LYS A 36 -2.71 -0.89 -0.16
C LYS A 36 -1.25 -0.89 -0.59
N THR A 37 -0.96 -0.14 -1.64
CA THR A 37 0.41 0.06 -2.15
C THR A 37 0.74 1.55 -2.16
N THR A 38 2.02 1.88 -1.93
CA THR A 38 2.53 3.25 -2.08
C THR A 38 3.47 3.37 -3.28
N ALA A 39 3.35 4.47 -4.02
CA ALA A 39 4.30 4.84 -5.07
C ALA A 39 5.39 5.81 -4.56
N ALA A 40 5.30 6.26 -3.29
CA ALA A 40 6.26 7.17 -2.70
C ALA A 40 7.66 6.56 -2.68
N PHE A 41 8.66 7.34 -3.09
CA PHE A 41 10.05 6.88 -3.10
C PHE A 41 10.55 6.64 -1.68
N ILE A 42 11.15 5.47 -1.45
CA ILE A 42 11.78 5.12 -0.19
C ILE A 42 13.28 4.95 -0.44
N HIS A 43 14.11 5.59 0.37
CA HIS A 43 15.55 5.51 0.19
C HIS A 43 16.08 4.10 0.56
N PRO A 44 16.92 3.45 -0.27
CA PRO A 44 17.44 2.11 -0.01
C PRO A 44 18.16 1.94 1.34
N SER A 45 18.74 3.02 1.90
CA SER A 45 19.35 3.00 3.23
C SER A 45 18.40 2.60 4.37
N LYS A 46 17.08 2.78 4.17
CA LYS A 46 16.04 2.39 5.12
C LYS A 46 15.64 0.92 5.00
N TYR A 47 16.06 0.23 3.94
CA TYR A 47 15.65 -1.15 3.70
C TYR A 47 16.40 -2.09 4.63
N GLU A 48 15.66 -2.99 5.26
CA GLU A 48 16.19 -4.17 5.92
C GLU A 48 16.19 -5.34 4.93
N SER A 49 15.06 -5.55 4.24
CA SER A 49 14.93 -6.57 3.19
C SER A 49 13.84 -6.21 2.19
N VAL A 50 13.89 -6.84 1.01
CA VAL A 50 12.88 -6.70 -0.05
C VAL A 50 12.35 -8.09 -0.38
N GLU A 51 11.04 -8.28 -0.21
CA GLU A 51 10.32 -9.49 -0.56
C GLU A 51 9.51 -9.23 -1.83
N VAL A 52 9.71 -10.06 -2.85
CA VAL A 52 8.97 -10.00 -4.11
C VAL A 52 8.09 -11.23 -4.20
N ARG A 53 6.77 -11.03 -4.22
CA ARG A 53 5.78 -12.11 -4.35
C ARG A 53 5.22 -12.10 -5.77
N PRO A 54 5.58 -13.07 -6.62
CA PRO A 54 5.11 -13.12 -8.00
C PRO A 54 3.61 -13.39 -8.07
N VAL A 55 3.05 -13.11 -9.25
CA VAL A 55 1.67 -13.46 -9.59
C VAL A 55 1.48 -14.98 -9.46
N GLY A 56 0.47 -15.41 -8.71
CA GLY A 56 0.15 -16.81 -8.48
C GLY A 56 -1.36 -17.10 -8.48
N SER A 57 -1.73 -18.34 -8.17
CA SER A 57 -3.13 -18.77 -8.06
C SER A 57 -3.87 -18.04 -6.92
N SER A 58 -3.15 -17.78 -5.82
CA SER A 58 -3.68 -17.11 -4.62
C SER A 58 -3.60 -15.59 -4.66
N CYS A 59 -2.92 -14.97 -5.62
CA CYS A 59 -2.86 -13.52 -5.78
C CYS A 59 -2.45 -13.22 -7.22
N ARG A 60 -3.38 -12.69 -8.01
CA ARG A 60 -3.21 -12.33 -9.43
C ARG A 60 -2.36 -11.08 -9.65
N ARG A 61 -1.80 -10.48 -8.59
CA ARG A 61 -1.00 -9.26 -8.63
C ARG A 61 0.42 -9.54 -8.17
N LEU A 62 1.38 -8.88 -8.79
CA LEU A 62 2.75 -8.82 -8.29
C LEU A 62 2.75 -7.95 -7.03
N GLU A 63 3.26 -8.47 -5.93
CA GLU A 63 3.43 -7.70 -4.70
C GLU A 63 4.92 -7.51 -4.42
N VAL A 64 5.30 -6.28 -4.09
CA VAL A 64 6.64 -5.95 -3.64
C VAL A 64 6.50 -5.37 -2.23
N VAL A 65 7.10 -6.05 -1.26
CA VAL A 65 7.05 -5.65 0.15
C VAL A 65 8.47 -5.29 0.59
N ILE A 66 8.62 -4.08 1.10
CA ILE A 66 9.88 -3.60 1.67
C ILE A 66 9.74 -3.68 3.19
N LYS A 67 10.61 -4.46 3.82
CA LYS A 67 10.80 -4.42 5.27
C LYS A 67 11.81 -3.33 5.56
N LEU A 68 11.40 -2.32 6.32
CA LEU A 68 12.28 -1.24 6.76
C LEU A 68 13.06 -1.67 8.00
N LYS A 69 14.21 -1.04 8.25
CA LYS A 69 14.99 -1.23 9.48
C LYS A 69 14.22 -0.86 10.76
N SER A 70 13.16 -0.06 10.63
CA SER A 70 12.18 0.22 11.68
C SER A 70 11.23 -0.96 11.95
N LEU A 71 11.44 -2.12 11.30
CA LEU A 71 10.57 -3.31 11.30
C LEU A 71 9.21 -3.11 10.61
N GLU A 72 8.94 -1.92 10.08
CA GLU A 72 7.74 -1.62 9.33
C GLU A 72 7.74 -2.32 7.97
N ARG A 73 6.58 -2.84 7.56
CA ARG A 73 6.38 -3.47 6.25
C ARG A 73 5.57 -2.56 5.35
N VAL A 74 6.17 -2.17 4.23
CA VAL A 74 5.54 -1.26 3.27
C VAL A 74 5.38 -1.98 1.94
N CYS A 75 4.13 -2.08 1.48
CA CYS A 75 3.82 -2.57 0.14
C CYS A 75 3.99 -1.43 -0.86
N VAL A 76 4.76 -1.67 -1.93
CA VAL A 76 5.05 -0.66 -2.96
C VAL A 76 4.44 -1.04 -4.30
N ASP A 77 4.08 -0.05 -5.11
CA ASP A 77 3.47 -0.28 -6.41
C ASP A 77 4.53 -0.74 -7.44
N PRO A 78 4.43 -1.97 -7.99
CA PRO A 78 5.37 -2.46 -9.01
C PRO A 78 5.37 -1.62 -10.31
N ASN A 79 4.34 -0.82 -10.55
CA ASN A 79 4.27 0.05 -11.72
C ASN A 79 5.12 1.31 -11.58
N ALA A 80 5.50 1.70 -10.35
CA ALA A 80 6.30 2.89 -10.11
C ALA A 80 7.71 2.76 -10.73
N PRO A 81 8.24 3.80 -11.41
CA PRO A 81 9.52 3.72 -12.13
C PRO A 81 10.71 3.31 -11.25
N TRP A 82 10.76 3.81 -10.02
CA TRP A 82 11.83 3.48 -9.08
C TRP A 82 11.75 2.03 -8.57
N VAL A 83 10.54 1.47 -8.44
CA VAL A 83 10.33 0.06 -8.05
C VAL A 83 10.78 -0.86 -9.17
N LYS A 84 10.47 -0.54 -10.43
CA LYS A 84 10.99 -1.29 -11.59
C LYS A 84 12.52 -1.31 -11.60
N LYS A 85 13.16 -0.16 -11.34
CA LYS A 85 14.62 -0.07 -11.24
C LYS A 85 15.18 -0.89 -10.06
N LEU A 86 14.53 -0.82 -8.90
CA LEU A 86 14.87 -1.66 -7.74
C LEU A 86 14.84 -3.16 -8.09
N LEU A 87 13.78 -3.62 -8.77
CA LEU A 87 13.64 -5.02 -9.18
C LEU A 87 14.74 -5.47 -10.16
N GLN A 88 15.17 -4.59 -11.06
CA GLN A 88 16.28 -4.85 -11.99
C GLN A 88 17.65 -4.93 -11.28
N ASP A 89 17.83 -4.20 -10.19
CA ASP A 89 19.08 -4.16 -9.43
C ASP A 89 19.15 -5.22 -8.31
N LEU A 90 18.02 -5.82 -7.88
CA LEU A 90 17.97 -6.87 -6.86
C LEU A 90 18.97 -8.03 -7.08
N PRO A 91 19.15 -8.58 -8.31
CA PRO A 91 20.15 -9.62 -8.55
C PRO A 91 21.58 -9.20 -8.20
N LYS A 92 21.90 -7.90 -8.31
CA LYS A 92 23.21 -7.34 -7.96
C LYS A 92 23.36 -7.19 -6.44
N LEU A 93 22.28 -6.86 -5.74
CA LEU A 93 22.27 -6.71 -4.29
C LEU A 93 22.44 -8.06 -3.57
N ARG A 94 21.85 -9.15 -4.08
CA ARG A 94 22.03 -10.50 -3.51
C ARG A 94 23.46 -11.02 -3.63
N LYS A 95 24.19 -10.66 -4.69
CA LYS A 95 25.60 -11.05 -4.88
C LYS A 95 26.56 -10.36 -3.89
N LYS A 96 26.22 -9.17 -3.40
CA LYS A 96 27.03 -8.46 -2.39
C LYS A 96 26.78 -8.95 -0.96
N ALA A 97 25.64 -9.58 -0.70
CA ALA A 97 25.26 -10.04 0.64
C ALA A 97 25.63 -11.50 0.92
N ALA A 98 26.15 -12.25 -0.07
CA ALA A 98 26.73 -13.57 0.16
C ALA A 98 28.16 -13.39 0.74
N PRO A 99 28.44 -13.85 1.98
CA PRO A 99 29.81 -13.91 2.47
C PRO A 99 30.63 -14.94 1.65
N PRO A 100 31.96 -14.77 1.54
CA PRO A 100 32.85 -15.76 0.96
C PRO A 100 32.89 -17.07 1.76
#